data_AF-A0A4P8R6J2-F1
#
_entry.id   AF-A0A4P8R6J2-F1
#
_cell.length_a   1.000
_cell.length_b   1.000
_cell.length_c   1.000
_cell.angle_alpha   90.00
_cell.angle_beta   90.00
_cell.angle_gamma   90.00
#
_symmetry.space_group_name_H-M   'P 1'
#
loop_
_entity.id
_entity.type
_entity.pdbx_description
1 polymer ?
#
loop_
_entity_poly.entity_id
_entity_poly.type
_entity_poly.pdbx_seq_one_letter_code
_entity_poly.pdbx_strand_id
1 'polypeptide(L)' 'MYIVIKDFFPHGELRGHQGYVLDKIQEGPDRGKINFIIQAPTGSGKTALSIAIARYFKNAYICTNQKSLQKQYFL' A
#
# COMPACT_ATOMS: atom_id res chain seq x y z
N MET A 1 11.79 13.35 12.88
CA MET A 1 11.69 12.34 11.81
C MET A 1 10.26 12.38 11.29
N TYR A 2 10.06 12.58 9.99
CA TYR A 2 8.72 12.53 9.40
C TYR A 2 8.32 11.09 9.22
N ILE A 3 7.09 10.76 9.62
CA ILE A 3 6.49 9.44 9.42
C ILE A 3 6.18 9.28 7.92
N VAL A 4 6.62 8.18 7.32
CA VAL A 4 6.39 7.87 5.91
C VAL A 4 5.61 6.57 5.74
N ILE A 5 4.95 6.37 4.58
CA ILE A 5 4.13 5.16 4.33
C ILE A 5 4.98 3.89 4.48
N LYS A 6 6.26 3.94 4.10
CA LYS A 6 7.20 2.81 4.20
C LYS A 6 7.42 2.33 5.63
N ASP A 7 7.26 3.19 6.64
CA ASP A 7 7.40 2.82 8.06
C ASP A 7 6.32 1.84 8.52
N PHE A 8 5.23 1.70 7.76
CA PHE A 8 4.11 0.79 8.06
C PHE A 8 4.11 -0.48 7.22
N PHE A 9 5.15 -0.71 6.42
CA PHE A 9 5.24 -1.87 5.56
C PHE A 9 5.23 -3.16 6.40
N PRO A 10 4.41 -4.19 6.05
CA PRO A 10 4.20 -5.34 6.92
C PRO A 10 5.33 -6.38 6.89
N HIS A 11 6.38 -6.16 6.10
CA HIS A 11 7.52 -7.05 5.97
C HIS A 11 8.82 -6.30 6.27
N GLY A 12 9.87 -7.01 6.65
CA GLY A 12 11.16 -6.40 6.99
C GLY A 12 11.85 -5.68 5.84
N GLU A 13 11.53 -6.04 4.58
CA GLU A 13 12.15 -5.44 3.41
C GLU A 13 11.13 -5.20 2.27
N LEU A 14 11.34 -4.11 1.56
CA LEU A 14 10.67 -3.78 0.31
C LEU A 14 11.37 -4.48 -0.85
N ARG A 15 10.61 -4.94 -1.85
CA ARG A 15 11.17 -5.56 -3.06
C ARG A 15 10.64 -4.94 -4.34
N GLY A 16 11.46 -5.00 -5.40
CA GLY A 16 11.12 -4.50 -6.72
C GLY A 16 10.64 -3.04 -6.67
N HIS A 17 9.47 -2.77 -7.27
CA HIS A 17 8.93 -1.40 -7.37
C HIS A 17 8.06 -0.98 -6.17
N GLN A 18 7.99 -1.76 -5.10
CA GLN A 18 7.11 -1.46 -3.97
C GLN A 18 7.42 -0.10 -3.32
N GLY A 19 8.70 0.17 -3.05
CA GLY A 19 9.12 1.43 -2.45
C GLY A 19 8.75 2.64 -3.31
N TYR A 20 8.99 2.55 -4.62
CA TYR A 20 8.63 3.59 -5.59
C TYR A 20 7.13 3.89 -5.61
N VAL A 21 6.29 2.85 -5.56
CA VAL A 21 4.83 3.03 -5.51
C VAL A 21 4.42 3.78 -4.24
N LEU A 22 4.97 3.41 -3.08
CA LEU A 22 4.65 4.08 -1.82
C LEU A 22 5.09 5.55 -1.82
N ASP A 23 6.27 5.85 -2.38
CA ASP A 23 6.74 7.24 -2.52
C ASP A 23 5.79 8.06 -3.39
N LYS A 24 5.33 7.52 -4.52
CA LYS A 24 4.41 8.23 -5.41
C LYS A 24 3.04 8.48 -4.80
N ILE A 25 2.56 7.57 -3.96
CA ILE A 25 1.33 7.77 -3.21
C ILE A 25 1.52 8.85 -2.15
N GLN A 26 2.66 8.83 -1.44
CA GLN A 26 2.97 9.82 -0.41
C GLN A 26 3.10 11.24 -0.96
N GLU A 27 3.74 11.41 -2.12
CA GLU A 27 3.92 12.71 -2.80
C GLU A 27 2.62 13.27 -3.41
N GLY A 28 1.60 12.43 -3.61
CA GLY A 28 0.42 12.82 -4.38
C GLY A 28 -0.51 13.83 -3.68
N PRO A 29 -0.86 13.65 -2.39
CA PRO A 29 -1.68 14.61 -1.65
C PRO A 29 -1.12 16.04 -1.67
N ASP A 30 0.20 16.20 -1.54
CA ASP A 30 0.87 17.51 -1.60
C ASP A 30 0.71 18.20 -2.97
N ARG A 31 0.36 17.44 -4.00
CA ARG A 31 0.10 17.90 -5.37
C ARG A 31 -1.38 17.91 -5.72
N GLY A 32 -2.27 17.78 -4.73
CA GLY A 32 -3.73 17.72 -4.92
C GLY A 32 -4.22 16.42 -5.58
N LYS A 33 -3.40 15.37 -5.62
CA LYS A 33 -3.80 14.06 -6.18
C LYS A 33 -4.36 13.17 -5.09
N ILE A 34 -5.60 12.75 -5.27
CA ILE A 34 -6.33 11.90 -4.30
C ILE A 34 -6.69 10.52 -4.86
N ASN A 35 -6.58 10.32 -6.17
CA ASN A 35 -6.87 9.06 -6.85
C ASN A 35 -5.60 8.52 -7.54
N PHE A 36 -5.31 7.23 -7.34
CA PHE A 36 -4.14 6.56 -7.90
C PHE A 36 -4.57 5.25 -8.57
N ILE A 37 -4.07 5.00 -9.78
CA ILE A 37 -4.28 3.75 -10.51
C ILE A 37 -2.93 3.05 -10.60
N ILE A 38 -2.84 1.83 -10.07
CA ILE A 38 -1.61 1.04 -10.05
C ILE A 38 -1.87 -0.27 -10.78
N GLN A 39 -1.20 -0.45 -11.92
CA GLN A 39 -1.18 -1.74 -12.59
C GLN A 39 -0.02 -2.57 -12.06
N ALA A 40 -0.31 -3.74 -11.50
CA ALA A 40 0.71 -4.62 -10.96
C ALA A 40 0.36 -6.10 -11.15
N PRO A 41 1.30 -6.94 -11.64
CA PRO A 41 1.06 -8.36 -11.90
C PRO A 41 0.81 -9.14 -10.60
N THR A 42 0.35 -10.38 -10.72
CA THR A 42 0.30 -11.33 -9.59
C THR A 42 1.70 -11.47 -8.97
N GLY A 43 1.77 -11.71 -7.66
CA GLY A 43 3.05 -11.87 -6.95
C GLY A 43 3.83 -10.57 -6.64
N SER A 44 3.44 -9.42 -7.19
CA SER A 44 4.10 -8.11 -6.93
C SER A 44 4.00 -7.58 -5.49
N GLY A 45 3.18 -8.22 -4.64
CA GLY A 45 2.97 -7.81 -3.25
C GLY A 45 1.97 -6.66 -3.07
N LYS A 46 0.95 -6.59 -3.94
CA LYS A 46 -0.17 -5.63 -3.81
C LYS A 46 -0.79 -5.62 -2.41
N THR A 47 -0.95 -6.79 -1.79
CA THR A 47 -1.48 -6.92 -0.42
C THR A 47 -0.62 -6.13 0.59
N ALA A 48 0.70 -6.29 0.54
CA ALA A 48 1.61 -5.58 1.44
C ALA A 48 1.58 -4.05 1.22
N LEU A 49 1.49 -3.62 -0.04
CA LEU A 49 1.31 -2.19 -0.38
C LEU A 49 0.01 -1.65 0.23
N SER A 50 -1.12 -2.32 -0.01
CA SER A 50 -2.42 -1.93 0.52
C SER A 50 -2.44 -1.85 2.04
N ILE A 51 -1.77 -2.78 2.74
CA ILE A 51 -1.65 -2.76 4.21
C ILE A 51 -0.85 -1.55 4.67
N ALA A 52 0.31 -1.28 4.06
CA ALA A 52 1.15 -0.13 4.42
C ALA A 52 0.40 1.20 4.25
N ILE A 53 -0.28 1.36 3.11
CA ILE A 53 -1.10 2.53 2.81
C ILE A 53 -2.23 2.68 3.83
N ALA A 54 -2.99 1.61 4.07
CA ALA A 54 -4.11 1.61 5.01
C ALA A 54 -3.67 1.97 6.44
N ARG A 55 -2.57 1.40 6.92
CA ARG A 55 -2.00 1.69 8.24
C ARG A 55 -1.53 3.14 8.38
N TYR A 56 -0.85 3.66 7.36
CA TYR A 56 -0.40 5.06 7.34
C TYR A 56 -1.58 6.03 7.46
N PHE A 57 -2.65 5.82 6.68
CA PHE A 57 -3.85 6.66 6.72
C PHE A 57 -4.80 6.34 7.89
N LYS A 58 -4.52 5.29 8.65
CA LYS A 58 -5.26 4.81 9.84
C LYS A 58 -6.68 4.33 9.53
N ASN A 59 -7.58 5.24 9.17
CA ASN A 59 -8.99 4.93 8.91
C ASN A 59 -9.15 4.59 7.42
N ALA A 60 -9.02 3.31 7.08
CA ALA A 60 -9.06 2.85 5.70
C ALA A 60 -9.89 1.57 5.53
N TYR A 61 -10.48 1.42 4.34
CA TYR A 61 -11.17 0.21 3.91
C TYR A 61 -10.38 -0.45 2.79
N ILE A 62 -10.19 -1.77 2.88
CA ILE A 62 -9.61 -2.58 1.81
C ILE A 62 -10.72 -3.44 1.22
N CYS A 63 -11.07 -3.15 -0.03
CA CYS A 63 -12.10 -3.87 -0.75
C CYS A 63 -11.48 -4.93 -1.66
N THR A 64 -12.03 -6.15 -1.63
CA THR A 64 -11.62 -7.26 -2.49
C THR A 64 -12.85 -8.07 -2.90
N ASN A 65 -12.79 -8.73 -4.05
CA ASN A 65 -13.92 -9.46 -4.62
C ASN A 65 -14.09 -10.89 -4.08
N GLN A 66 -13.12 -11.42 -3.33
CA GLN A 66 -13.13 -12.81 -2.86
C GLN A 66 -12.72 -12.91 -1.39
N LYS A 67 -13.40 -13.77 -0.62
CA LYS A 67 -13.07 -14.07 0.78
C LYS A 67 -11.66 -14.66 0.93
N SER A 68 -11.21 -15.47 -0.03
CA SER A 68 -9.85 -16.03 -0.06
C SER A 68 -8.78 -14.93 -0.14
N LEU A 69 -9.02 -13.87 -0.93
CA LEU A 69 -8.13 -12.72 -1.01
C LEU A 69 -8.20 -11.87 0.25
N GLN A 70 -9.38 -11.73 0.87
CA GLN A 70 -9.54 -11.01 2.14
C GLN A 70 -8.71 -11.65 3.26
N LYS A 71 -8.61 -12.99 3.28
CA LYS A 71 -7.79 -13.72 4.26
C LYS A 71 -6.31 -13.30 4.24
N GLN A 72 -5.78 -12.87 3.10
CA GLN A 72 -4.38 -12.43 2.98
C GLN A 72 -4.06 -11.14 3.74
N TYR A 73 -5.09 -10.40 4.19
CA TYR A 73 -4.92 -9.14 4.92
C TYR A 73 -4.87 -9.31 6.44
N PHE A 74 -5.21 -10.48 6.97
CA PHE A 74 -5.11 -10.80 8.40
C PHE A 74 -3.73 -11.39 8.76
N LEU A 75 -2.66 -10.86 8.14
CA LEU A 75 -1.27 -11.27 8.41
C LEU A 75 -0.98 -11.39 9.90
#